data_AF-A0AAD9NPV6-F1
#
_entry.id   AF-A0AAD9NPV6-F1
#
_cell.length_a   1.000
_cell.length_b   1.000
_cell.length_c   1.000
_cell.angle_alpha   90.00
_cell.angle_beta   90.00
_cell.angle_gamma   90.00
#
_symmetry.space_group_name_H-M   'P 1'
#
loop_
_entity.id
_entity.type
_entity.pdbx_description
1 polymer ?
#
loop_
_entity_poly.entity_id
_entity_poly.type
_entity_poly.pdbx_seq_one_letter_code
_entity_poly.pdbx_strand_id
1 'polypeptide(L)'
;MSQEQVACLLANAFFLTFSSGYGYQSHSDIPGIDFRRLYQGGIPRKTQEKVKCLLHYFKTVTDDMPEGNITYSRQMVTRDKLPIWQKCRNVFPQLHVSSGGTIEDDGEGMLQVDFANMYIGGGVLGRGCVQEEIRFVICPELILSLLFTEVLTDNEAVVITGSQRYSDYKGYATSFEWAGGHNDKIPRDSWGRRCTQVVAIDAVNVKHNVASQFGGSQMRRELNKAYVGFYDPYNQGFKTAVATGNWGCGAFGGDSRLKALIQLMAAAVAERDICYFTYKDNKLTQDIYDIHKLITDHGLTVGTCSGCILSSYSVLFPPRQNKFKL
;
A
#
# COMPACT_ATOMS: atom_id res chain seq x y z
N MET A 1 -18.46 -1.02 10.02
CA MET A 1 -18.61 -0.51 11.41
C MET A 1 -18.62 1.01 11.35
N SER A 2 -19.26 1.68 12.31
CA SER A 2 -19.31 3.15 12.33
C SER A 2 -17.96 3.75 12.73
N GLN A 3 -17.70 5.00 12.35
CA GLN A 3 -16.51 5.74 12.80
C GLN A 3 -16.50 5.86 14.34
N GLU A 4 -17.66 6.00 14.98
CA GLU A 4 -17.80 5.97 16.45
C GLU A 4 -17.31 4.66 17.09
N GLN A 5 -17.70 3.51 16.53
CA GLN A 5 -17.19 2.20 16.98
C GLN A 5 -15.66 2.13 16.84
N VAL A 6 -15.13 2.66 15.74
CA VAL A 6 -13.68 2.73 15.51
C VAL A 6 -12.99 3.62 16.54
N ALA A 7 -13.53 4.81 16.83
CA ALA A 7 -13.01 5.72 17.85
C ALA A 7 -12.98 5.08 19.23
N CYS A 8 -14.06 4.39 19.63
CA CYS A 8 -14.12 3.67 20.89
C CYS A 8 -13.05 2.56 21.01
N LEU A 9 -12.88 1.76 19.96
CA LEU A 9 -11.87 0.70 19.94
C LEU A 9 -10.45 1.25 19.93
N LEU A 10 -10.19 2.33 19.19
CA LEU A 10 -8.88 3.00 19.19
C LEU A 10 -8.58 3.67 20.52
N ALA A 11 -9.58 4.19 21.23
CA ALA A 11 -9.39 4.70 22.60
C ALA A 11 -8.98 3.57 23.56
N ASN A 12 -9.60 2.38 23.44
CA ASN A 12 -9.18 1.19 24.18
C ASN A 12 -7.73 0.77 23.85
N ALA A 13 -7.35 0.82 22.57
CA ALA A 13 -5.96 0.59 22.15
C ALA A 13 -4.98 1.62 22.74
N PHE A 14 -5.38 2.89 22.77
CA PHE A 14 -4.60 3.99 23.34
C PHE A 14 -4.40 3.79 24.86
N PHE A 15 -5.45 3.43 25.59
CA PHE A 15 -5.40 3.17 27.04
C PHE A 15 -4.92 1.77 27.41
N LEU A 16 -4.48 0.97 26.44
CA LEU A 16 -3.89 -0.37 26.64
C LEU A 16 -4.85 -1.37 27.30
N THR A 17 -6.15 -1.29 27.01
CA THR A 17 -7.19 -2.12 27.66
C THR A 17 -7.48 -3.43 26.94
N PHE A 18 -6.98 -3.63 25.72
CA PHE A 18 -7.04 -4.94 25.08
C PHE A 18 -6.20 -5.94 25.87
N SER A 19 -6.86 -6.96 26.43
CA SER A 19 -6.18 -8.06 27.09
C SER A 19 -5.37 -8.83 26.05
N SER A 20 -4.08 -8.53 25.96
CA SER A 20 -3.11 -9.49 25.47
C SER A 20 -3.12 -10.61 26.50
N GLY A 21 -3.69 -11.77 26.17
CA GLY A 21 -3.77 -12.89 27.10
C GLY A 21 -2.42 -13.06 27.79
N TYR A 22 -2.40 -12.89 29.11
CA TYR A 22 -1.21 -13.12 29.93
C TYR A 22 -0.68 -14.53 29.58
N GLY A 23 0.45 -14.61 28.87
CA GLY A 23 1.05 -15.87 28.46
C GLY A 23 1.24 -16.12 26.96
N TYR A 24 0.86 -15.21 26.04
CA TYR A 24 1.19 -15.36 24.61
C TYR A 24 2.67 -15.03 24.31
N GLN A 25 3.58 -15.87 24.81
CA GLN A 25 4.81 -16.17 24.08
C GLN A 25 4.48 -17.21 23.00
N SER A 26 3.90 -16.79 21.87
CA SER A 26 3.98 -17.55 20.61
C SER A 26 3.45 -16.68 19.46
N HIS A 27 4.25 -16.53 18.40
CA HIS A 27 3.83 -16.30 17.02
C HIS A 27 2.38 -15.82 16.79
N SER A 28 2.02 -14.61 17.23
CA SER A 28 0.71 -14.07 16.88
C SER A 28 0.79 -13.59 15.43
N ASP A 29 0.04 -14.22 14.55
CA ASP A 29 -0.06 -13.81 13.14
C ASP A 29 -0.74 -12.44 12.97
N ILE A 30 -1.12 -11.74 14.05
CA ILE A 30 -1.72 -10.40 14.05
C ILE A 30 -0.70 -9.36 14.58
N PRO A 31 -0.61 -8.13 14.00
CA PRO A 31 0.40 -7.11 14.35
C PRO A 31 0.41 -6.64 15.81
N GLY A 32 -0.74 -6.69 16.48
CA GLY A 32 -0.97 -6.07 17.79
C GLY A 32 -1.31 -4.58 17.68
N ILE A 33 -2.33 -4.14 18.44
CA ILE A 33 -2.85 -2.76 18.37
C ILE A 33 -2.46 -1.90 19.59
N ASP A 34 -1.63 -2.39 20.51
CA ASP A 34 -1.31 -1.63 21.72
C ASP A 34 -0.39 -0.42 21.44
N PHE A 35 -0.71 0.73 22.05
CA PHE A 35 0.02 1.99 21.81
C PHE A 35 1.27 2.14 22.69
N ARG A 36 1.64 1.11 23.47
CA ARG A 36 2.67 1.20 24.53
C ARG A 36 4.01 1.68 23.99
N ARG A 37 4.34 1.27 22.76
CA ARG A 37 5.59 1.62 22.07
C ARG A 37 5.67 3.10 21.68
N LEU A 38 4.56 3.82 21.65
CA LEU A 38 4.52 5.28 21.45
C LEU A 38 4.82 6.07 22.73
N TYR A 39 4.69 5.46 23.91
CA TYR A 39 4.83 6.13 25.21
C TYR A 39 6.23 6.00 25.83
N GLN A 40 7.11 5.20 25.23
CA GLN A 40 8.43 4.93 25.78
C GLN A 40 9.31 6.19 25.80
N GLY A 41 10.18 6.30 26.81
CA GLY A 41 11.15 7.40 26.91
C GLY A 41 12.14 7.42 25.74
N GLY A 42 12.62 8.62 25.36
CA GLY A 42 13.59 8.77 24.28
C GLY A 42 13.02 8.56 22.87
N ILE A 43 11.72 8.80 22.67
CA ILE A 43 11.09 8.72 21.35
C ILE A 43 11.64 9.80 20.40
N PRO A 44 12.03 9.43 19.16
CA PRO A 44 12.50 10.38 18.16
C PRO A 44 11.43 11.43 17.83
N ARG A 45 11.86 12.62 17.35
CA ARG A 45 10.96 13.71 16.93
C ARG A 45 9.80 13.23 16.06
N LYS A 46 10.08 12.47 15.00
CA LYS A 46 9.04 11.91 14.10
C LYS A 46 7.94 11.12 14.84
N THR A 47 8.29 10.40 15.91
CA THR A 47 7.31 9.64 16.72
C THR A 47 6.47 10.58 17.58
N GLN A 48 7.04 11.67 18.10
CA GLN A 48 6.28 12.71 18.80
C GLN A 48 5.28 13.39 17.85
N GLU A 49 5.68 13.64 16.60
CA GLU A 49 4.80 14.20 15.58
C GLU A 49 3.66 13.24 15.20
N LYS A 50 3.91 11.93 15.16
CA LYS A 50 2.84 10.92 15.03
C LYS A 50 1.85 10.99 16.19
N VAL A 51 2.34 11.12 17.43
CA VAL A 51 1.48 11.27 18.61
C VAL A 51 0.61 12.52 18.51
N LYS A 52 1.11 13.64 17.96
CA LYS A 52 0.28 14.83 17.71
C LYS A 52 -0.88 14.54 16.76
N CYS A 53 -0.64 13.78 15.68
CA CYS A 53 -1.71 13.38 14.75
C CYS A 53 -2.79 12.55 15.46
N LEU A 54 -2.37 11.59 16.30
CA LEU A 54 -3.28 10.71 17.04
C LEU A 54 -4.07 11.47 18.12
N LEU A 55 -3.42 12.37 18.85
CA LEU A 55 -4.09 13.22 19.84
C LEU A 55 -5.08 14.18 19.15
N HIS A 56 -4.72 14.71 17.98
CA HIS A 56 -5.64 15.51 17.18
C HIS A 56 -6.88 14.72 16.75
N TYR A 57 -6.70 13.47 16.30
CA TYR A 57 -7.81 12.57 15.99
C TYR A 57 -8.72 12.37 17.21
N PHE A 58 -8.17 11.97 18.36
CA PHE A 58 -8.97 11.74 19.56
C PHE A 58 -9.72 12.99 19.99
N LYS A 59 -9.05 14.15 20.00
CA LYS A 59 -9.70 15.43 20.27
C LYS A 59 -10.88 15.68 19.32
N THR A 60 -10.65 15.50 18.02
CA THR A 60 -11.68 15.74 16.99
C THR A 60 -12.91 14.87 17.22
N VAL A 61 -12.73 13.55 17.37
CA VAL A 61 -13.86 12.63 17.51
C VAL A 61 -14.55 12.72 18.88
N THR A 62 -13.89 13.25 19.92
CA THR A 62 -14.55 13.54 21.20
C THR A 62 -15.27 14.88 21.23
N ASP A 63 -14.79 15.86 20.47
CA ASP A 63 -15.44 17.18 20.35
C ASP A 63 -16.66 17.11 19.43
N ASP A 64 -16.55 16.39 18.30
CA ASP A 64 -17.61 16.19 17.31
C ASP A 64 -17.47 14.80 16.66
N MET A 65 -18.33 13.86 17.06
CA MET A 65 -18.22 12.45 16.64
C MET A 65 -18.69 12.28 15.19
N PRO A 66 -17.85 11.76 14.27
CA PRO A 66 -18.27 11.51 12.90
C PRO A 66 -19.29 10.36 12.79
N GLU A 67 -20.35 10.60 12.01
CA GLU A 67 -21.49 9.66 11.85
C GLU A 67 -21.34 8.65 10.70
N GLY A 68 -20.16 8.56 10.08
CA GLY A 68 -19.96 7.71 8.92
C GLY A 68 -19.67 6.25 9.23
N ASN A 69 -19.48 5.48 8.15
CA ASN A 69 -19.11 4.07 8.21
C ASN A 69 -17.77 3.79 7.55
N ILE A 70 -17.15 2.68 7.97
CA ILE A 70 -15.93 2.13 7.40
C ILE A 70 -16.12 0.64 7.11
N THR A 71 -15.64 0.21 5.95
CA THR A 71 -15.55 -1.19 5.55
C THR A 71 -14.08 -1.61 5.51
N TYR A 72 -13.76 -2.72 6.18
CA TYR A 72 -12.47 -3.38 6.10
C TYR A 72 -12.68 -4.73 5.39
N SER A 73 -12.02 -4.93 4.26
CA SER A 73 -12.18 -6.13 3.43
C SER A 73 -10.84 -6.80 3.25
N ARG A 74 -10.68 -8.00 3.80
CA ARG A 74 -9.56 -8.89 3.45
C ARG A 74 -9.91 -9.59 2.15
N GLN A 75 -9.17 -9.28 1.10
CA GLN A 75 -9.39 -9.79 -0.25
C GLN A 75 -8.37 -10.89 -0.55
N MET A 76 -8.86 -12.01 -1.10
CA MET A 76 -8.02 -13.13 -1.55
C MET A 76 -8.42 -13.53 -2.96
N VAL A 77 -7.42 -13.70 -3.84
CA VAL A 77 -7.62 -14.37 -5.13
C VAL A 77 -7.01 -15.75 -5.07
N THR A 78 -7.80 -16.78 -5.37
CA THR A 78 -7.32 -18.16 -5.36
C THR A 78 -6.35 -18.42 -6.51
N ARG A 79 -5.42 -19.36 -6.33
CA ARG A 79 -4.32 -19.59 -7.29
C ARG A 79 -4.78 -19.93 -8.71
N ASP A 80 -5.92 -20.62 -8.82
CA ASP A 80 -6.58 -20.97 -10.09
C ASP A 80 -7.17 -19.76 -10.83
N LYS A 81 -7.47 -18.68 -10.11
CA LYS A 81 -7.99 -17.42 -10.67
C LYS A 81 -6.91 -16.39 -10.95
N LEU A 82 -5.67 -16.63 -10.54
CA LEU A 82 -4.56 -15.72 -10.83
C LEU A 82 -4.22 -15.74 -12.33
N PRO A 83 -3.84 -14.59 -12.92
CA PRO A 83 -3.53 -14.52 -14.33
C PRO A 83 -2.33 -15.40 -14.71
N ILE A 84 -2.45 -16.11 -15.83
CA ILE A 84 -1.27 -16.67 -16.51
C ILE A 84 -0.63 -15.55 -17.31
N TRP A 85 0.23 -14.77 -16.67
CA TRP A 85 0.77 -13.50 -17.18
C TRP A 85 1.25 -13.54 -18.63
N GLN A 86 2.00 -14.56 -19.04
CA GLN A 86 2.52 -14.69 -20.41
C GLN A 86 1.43 -14.91 -21.46
N LYS A 87 0.21 -15.29 -21.05
CA LYS A 87 -0.96 -15.49 -21.93
C LYS A 87 -1.91 -14.30 -21.93
N CYS A 88 -1.70 -13.28 -21.09
CA CYS A 88 -2.55 -12.11 -21.02
C CYS A 88 -2.47 -11.30 -22.31
N ARG A 89 -3.62 -11.01 -22.92
CA ARG A 89 -3.73 -10.22 -24.15
C ARG A 89 -4.10 -8.76 -23.90
N ASN A 90 -4.29 -8.39 -22.63
CA ASN A 90 -4.60 -7.02 -22.22
C ASN A 90 -3.53 -6.05 -22.74
N VAL A 91 -3.99 -4.92 -23.27
CA VAL A 91 -3.16 -3.77 -23.58
C VAL A 91 -2.95 -2.93 -22.33
N PHE A 92 -1.90 -2.12 -22.31
CA PHE A 92 -1.58 -1.27 -21.17
C PHE A 92 -2.59 -0.13 -21.02
N PRO A 93 -2.95 0.25 -19.78
CA PRO A 93 -3.98 1.24 -19.52
C PRO A 93 -3.46 2.66 -19.72
N GLN A 94 -4.33 3.66 -19.53
CA GLN A 94 -3.88 5.04 -19.49
C GLN A 94 -2.96 5.28 -18.28
N LEU A 95 -1.98 6.15 -18.48
CA LEU A 95 -0.97 6.50 -17.48
C LEU A 95 -0.93 8.02 -17.32
N HIS A 96 -1.19 8.48 -16.11
CA HIS A 96 -0.70 9.76 -15.61
C HIS A 96 0.54 9.50 -14.74
N VAL A 97 1.65 10.17 -15.00
CA VAL A 97 2.87 10.07 -14.18
C VAL A 97 3.36 11.46 -13.81
N SER A 98 3.67 11.67 -12.54
CA SER A 98 4.07 12.99 -12.01
C SER A 98 5.14 12.86 -10.93
N SER A 99 6.09 13.80 -10.92
CA SER A 99 7.05 13.98 -9.82
C SER A 99 6.50 14.86 -8.69
N GLY A 100 5.48 15.67 -8.97
CA GLY A 100 4.73 16.44 -7.98
C GLY A 100 3.50 15.69 -7.48
N GLY A 101 3.00 16.10 -6.33
CA GLY A 101 1.81 15.52 -5.71
C GLY A 101 2.06 14.27 -4.87
N THR A 102 1.00 13.81 -4.21
CA THR A 102 0.99 12.63 -3.34
C THR A 102 -0.25 11.77 -3.62
N ILE A 103 -0.21 10.51 -3.19
CA ILE A 103 -1.35 9.59 -3.35
C ILE A 103 -2.58 10.11 -2.60
N GLU A 104 -2.38 10.67 -1.41
CA GLU A 104 -3.43 11.13 -0.51
C GLU A 104 -4.00 12.51 -0.85
N ASP A 105 -3.20 13.40 -1.46
CA ASP A 105 -3.64 14.76 -1.81
C ASP A 105 -4.20 14.83 -3.24
N ASP A 106 -3.63 14.06 -4.17
CA ASP A 106 -3.96 14.15 -5.61
C ASP A 106 -4.69 12.90 -6.15
N GLY A 107 -4.86 11.88 -5.31
CA GLY A 107 -5.57 10.63 -5.66
C GLY A 107 -7.02 10.58 -5.17
N GLU A 108 -7.69 11.71 -4.98
CA GLU A 108 -9.10 11.74 -4.53
C GLU A 108 -10.01 10.92 -5.47
N GLY A 109 -10.86 10.06 -4.88
CA GLY A 109 -11.75 9.17 -5.63
C GLY A 109 -11.07 7.99 -6.33
N MET A 110 -9.74 7.91 -6.32
CA MET A 110 -8.96 6.79 -6.86
C MET A 110 -8.80 5.66 -5.83
N LEU A 111 -8.39 4.48 -6.30
CA LEU A 111 -7.88 3.42 -5.44
C LEU A 111 -6.46 3.78 -4.97
N GLN A 112 -6.32 4.21 -3.72
CA GLN A 112 -5.06 4.71 -3.16
C GLN A 112 -4.23 3.56 -2.58
N VAL A 113 -3.01 3.37 -3.09
CA VAL A 113 -2.15 2.27 -2.66
C VAL A 113 -1.41 2.63 -1.37
N ASP A 114 -1.53 1.76 -0.38
CA ASP A 114 -0.69 1.70 0.80
C ASP A 114 0.47 0.72 0.57
N PHE A 115 1.70 1.22 0.70
CA PHE A 115 2.94 0.45 0.50
C PHE A 115 3.24 -0.36 1.76
N ALA A 116 2.37 -1.34 2.00
CA ALA A 116 2.22 -1.99 3.26
C ALA A 116 3.40 -2.88 3.66
N ASN A 117 3.49 -3.16 4.96
CA ASN A 117 4.12 -4.37 5.45
C ASN A 117 3.10 -5.54 5.40
N MET A 118 3.59 -6.78 5.33
CA MET A 118 2.69 -7.95 5.41
C MET A 118 1.91 -8.00 6.74
N TYR A 119 2.46 -7.40 7.80
CA TYR A 119 1.73 -7.00 8.99
C TYR A 119 1.21 -5.57 8.79
N ILE A 120 -0.06 -5.43 8.40
CA ILE A 120 -0.65 -4.14 8.05
C ILE A 120 -0.37 -3.05 9.10
N GLY A 121 -0.04 -1.86 8.63
CA GLY A 121 0.37 -0.70 9.43
C GLY A 121 1.82 -0.74 9.91
N GLY A 122 2.54 -1.83 9.67
CA GLY A 122 3.99 -1.93 9.87
C GLY A 122 4.47 -1.40 11.22
N GLY A 123 5.24 -0.31 11.18
CA GLY A 123 5.80 0.33 12.37
C GLY A 123 4.97 1.48 12.95
N VAL A 124 3.67 1.61 12.63
CA VAL A 124 2.86 2.79 12.95
C VAL A 124 2.80 3.08 14.45
N LEU A 125 2.62 2.05 15.28
CA LEU A 125 2.65 2.18 16.74
C LEU A 125 4.06 2.18 17.34
N GLY A 126 5.10 2.23 16.50
CA GLY A 126 6.50 2.23 16.92
C GLY A 126 7.33 3.35 16.26
N ARG A 127 8.49 2.97 15.70
CA ARG A 127 9.45 3.90 15.08
C ARG A 127 9.30 4.05 13.56
N GLY A 128 8.39 3.29 12.93
CA GLY A 128 8.06 3.42 11.51
C GLY A 128 7.47 4.81 11.23
N CYS A 129 7.79 5.37 10.07
CA CYS A 129 7.36 6.72 9.66
C CYS A 129 7.62 6.95 8.17
N VAL A 130 7.39 5.91 7.35
CA VAL A 130 7.42 6.03 5.88
C VAL A 130 5.97 6.08 5.39
N GLN A 131 5.73 5.81 4.10
CA GLN A 131 4.42 6.01 3.46
C GLN A 131 3.25 5.35 4.24
N GLU A 132 3.34 4.07 4.58
CA GLU A 132 2.29 3.34 5.32
C GLU A 132 2.00 3.98 6.68
N GLU A 133 3.03 4.18 7.52
CA GLU A 133 2.81 4.72 8.86
C GLU A 133 2.34 6.17 8.84
N ILE A 134 2.78 6.97 7.87
CA ILE A 134 2.30 8.35 7.67
C ILE A 134 0.82 8.31 7.33
N ARG A 135 0.42 7.49 6.37
CA ARG A 135 -0.99 7.35 5.97
C ARG A 135 -1.87 6.94 7.15
N PHE A 136 -1.40 6.00 7.97
CA PHE A 136 -2.15 5.51 9.12
C PHE A 136 -2.27 6.54 10.25
N VAL A 137 -1.33 7.46 10.45
CA VAL A 137 -1.48 8.50 11.50
C VAL A 137 -2.27 9.71 11.04
N ILE A 138 -2.28 10.03 9.74
CA ILE A 138 -3.16 11.10 9.21
C ILE A 138 -4.60 10.62 9.04
N CYS A 139 -4.81 9.31 8.86
CA CYS A 139 -6.12 8.65 8.84
C CYS A 139 -6.21 7.54 9.92
N PRO A 140 -6.29 7.87 11.23
CA PRO A 140 -6.14 6.89 12.33
C PRO A 140 -7.11 5.73 12.33
N GLU A 141 -8.25 5.85 11.68
CA GLU A 141 -9.21 4.76 11.51
C GLU A 141 -8.60 3.54 10.77
N LEU A 142 -7.57 3.74 9.95
CA LEU A 142 -6.81 2.64 9.33
C LEU A 142 -6.09 1.77 10.37
N ILE A 143 -5.67 2.35 11.51
CA ILE A 143 -4.96 1.64 12.58
C ILE A 143 -5.82 0.53 13.19
N LEU A 144 -7.16 0.65 13.14
CA LEU A 144 -8.03 -0.39 13.67
C LEU A 144 -7.85 -1.73 12.93
N SER A 145 -7.39 -1.72 11.68
CA SER A 145 -7.10 -2.94 10.93
C SER A 145 -6.10 -3.85 11.64
N LEU A 146 -5.17 -3.30 12.45
CA LEU A 146 -4.20 -4.07 13.23
C LEU A 146 -4.84 -4.99 14.27
N LEU A 147 -6.08 -4.71 14.70
CA LEU A 147 -6.77 -5.49 15.73
C LEU A 147 -7.23 -6.86 15.22
N PHE A 148 -7.59 -6.97 13.94
CA PHE A 148 -8.30 -8.13 13.39
C PHE A 148 -7.76 -8.62 12.04
N THR A 149 -6.66 -8.03 11.54
CA THR A 149 -6.03 -8.45 10.30
C THR A 149 -4.80 -9.27 10.60
N GLU A 150 -4.84 -10.55 10.24
CA GLU A 150 -3.67 -11.42 10.26
C GLU A 150 -2.68 -11.04 9.15
N VAL A 151 -1.45 -11.53 9.26
CA VAL A 151 -0.39 -11.37 8.29
C VAL A 151 -0.87 -11.77 6.89
N LEU A 152 -0.57 -10.91 5.92
CA LEU A 152 -0.98 -11.12 4.54
C LEU A 152 -0.13 -12.22 3.89
N THR A 153 -0.81 -13.18 3.27
CA THR A 153 -0.17 -14.15 2.38
C THR A 153 0.02 -13.56 0.97
N ASP A 154 0.79 -14.24 0.11
CA ASP A 154 1.15 -13.73 -1.22
C ASP A 154 -0.05 -13.42 -2.13
N ASN A 155 -1.21 -14.02 -1.89
CA ASN A 155 -2.43 -13.86 -2.70
C ASN A 155 -3.54 -13.07 -1.98
N GLU A 156 -3.18 -12.28 -0.98
CA GLU A 156 -4.10 -11.46 -0.20
C GLU A 156 -3.78 -9.96 -0.27
N ALA A 157 -4.79 -9.12 -0.07
CA ALA A 157 -4.67 -7.68 0.14
C ALA A 157 -5.74 -7.23 1.14
N VAL A 158 -5.63 -6.01 1.66
CA VAL A 158 -6.67 -5.41 2.50
C VAL A 158 -7.16 -4.13 1.85
N VAL A 159 -8.47 -4.04 1.63
CA VAL A 159 -9.13 -2.85 1.09
C VAL A 159 -9.94 -2.21 2.21
N ILE A 160 -9.64 -0.94 2.51
CA ILE A 160 -10.34 -0.15 3.53
C ILE A 160 -11.06 0.99 2.83
N THR A 161 -12.38 1.04 2.95
CA THR A 161 -13.22 2.07 2.32
C THR A 161 -13.94 2.88 3.40
N GLY A 162 -13.86 4.21 3.31
CA GLY A 162 -14.58 5.11 4.21
C GLY A 162 -13.74 5.81 5.26
N SER A 163 -12.43 5.56 5.32
CA SER A 163 -11.55 6.21 6.28
C SER A 163 -11.46 7.72 6.02
N GLN A 164 -11.54 8.51 7.08
CA GLN A 164 -11.40 9.96 7.06
C GLN A 164 -9.95 10.39 7.37
N ARG A 165 -9.49 11.46 6.71
CA ARG A 165 -8.25 12.15 7.07
C ARG A 165 -8.52 13.18 8.15
N TYR A 166 -7.67 13.21 9.17
CA TYR A 166 -7.78 14.12 10.31
C TYR A 166 -6.61 15.07 10.44
N SER A 167 -5.44 14.77 9.87
CA SER A 167 -4.25 15.61 10.02
C SER A 167 -3.60 15.93 8.69
N ASP A 168 -3.07 17.14 8.60
CA ASP A 168 -2.10 17.54 7.58
C ASP A 168 -0.68 17.30 8.10
N TYR A 169 0.26 17.13 7.17
CA TYR A 169 1.64 16.88 7.52
C TYR A 169 2.60 17.49 6.50
N LYS A 170 3.87 17.56 6.88
CA LYS A 170 4.99 17.87 5.98
C LYS A 170 6.17 16.95 6.29
N GLY A 171 7.09 16.86 5.35
CA GLY A 171 8.28 16.04 5.49
C GLY A 171 7.98 14.54 5.39
N TYR A 172 9.01 13.72 5.55
CA TYR A 172 8.93 12.28 5.37
C TYR A 172 10.01 11.59 6.21
N ALA A 173 9.75 10.38 6.70
CA ALA A 173 10.70 9.65 7.54
C ALA A 173 11.16 10.47 8.76
N THR A 174 12.43 10.88 8.80
CA THR A 174 13.00 11.61 9.94
C THR A 174 12.54 13.06 10.00
N SER A 175 12.08 13.64 8.90
CA SER A 175 11.60 15.03 8.82
C SER A 175 10.08 15.16 8.94
N PHE A 176 9.35 14.05 9.16
CA PHE A 176 7.91 14.07 9.34
C PHE A 176 7.50 15.00 10.48
N GLU A 177 6.55 15.89 10.20
CA GLU A 177 6.02 16.88 11.13
C GLU A 177 4.52 17.07 10.92
N TRP A 178 3.77 17.08 12.02
CA TRP A 178 2.33 17.39 11.98
C TRP A 178 2.14 18.87 11.62
N ALA A 179 1.29 19.13 10.63
CA ALA A 179 1.11 20.47 10.04
C ALA A 179 -0.25 21.11 10.35
N GLY A 180 -1.10 20.46 11.14
CA GLY A 180 -2.42 20.98 11.50
C GLY A 180 -3.53 19.94 11.37
N GLY A 181 -4.74 20.34 11.76
CA GLY A 181 -5.94 19.54 11.51
C GLY A 181 -6.37 19.64 10.05
N HIS A 182 -6.86 18.53 9.52
CA HIS A 182 -7.40 18.45 8.16
C HIS A 182 -8.93 18.46 8.18
N ASN A 183 -9.55 19.28 7.34
CA ASN A 183 -10.99 19.28 7.14
C ASN A 183 -11.34 18.44 5.91
N ASP A 184 -11.66 17.17 6.14
CA ASP A 184 -11.96 16.22 5.07
C ASP A 184 -13.35 16.49 4.45
N LYS A 185 -13.31 16.98 3.21
CA LYS A 185 -14.51 17.32 2.42
C LYS A 185 -14.91 16.24 1.43
N ILE A 186 -14.23 15.08 1.43
CA ILE A 186 -14.53 14.00 0.50
C ILE A 186 -15.98 13.56 0.71
N PRO A 187 -16.80 13.42 -0.36
CA PRO A 187 -18.20 13.05 -0.23
C PRO A 187 -18.36 11.66 0.39
N ARG A 188 -19.58 11.36 0.85
CA ARG A 188 -19.95 10.03 1.35
C ARG A 188 -20.78 9.28 0.31
N ASP A 189 -20.59 7.98 0.23
CA ASP A 189 -21.43 7.09 -0.57
C ASP A 189 -22.77 6.77 0.13
N SER A 190 -23.61 5.99 -0.55
CA SER A 190 -24.92 5.57 -0.02
C SER A 190 -24.87 4.76 1.27
N TRP A 191 -23.70 4.26 1.68
CA TRP A 191 -23.50 3.51 2.93
C TRP A 191 -22.90 4.39 4.04
N GLY A 192 -22.78 5.70 3.81
CA GLY A 192 -22.20 6.66 4.76
C GLY A 192 -20.67 6.61 4.83
N ARG A 193 -20.01 5.94 3.90
CA ARG A 193 -18.54 5.82 3.86
C ARG A 193 -17.98 7.00 3.07
N ARG A 194 -16.90 7.64 3.53
CA ARG A 194 -16.15 8.58 2.67
C ARG A 194 -15.75 7.87 1.37
N CYS A 195 -15.81 8.57 0.24
CA CYS A 195 -15.37 8.09 -1.08
C CYS A 195 -13.84 8.00 -1.19
N THR A 196 -13.21 7.44 -0.16
CA THR A 196 -11.79 7.17 -0.02
C THR A 196 -11.63 5.66 0.08
N GLN A 197 -10.86 5.08 -0.83
CA GLN A 197 -10.53 3.66 -0.82
C GLN A 197 -9.01 3.49 -0.77
N VAL A 198 -8.53 2.82 0.27
CA VAL A 198 -7.12 2.49 0.47
C VAL A 198 -6.93 0.99 0.29
N VAL A 199 -5.90 0.58 -0.44
CA VAL A 199 -5.51 -0.84 -0.56
C VAL A 199 -4.09 -1.08 -0.08
N ALA A 200 -3.97 -1.92 0.94
CA ALA A 200 -2.70 -2.36 1.49
C ALA A 200 -2.19 -3.60 0.73
N ILE A 201 -1.05 -3.44 0.05
CA ILE A 201 -0.32 -4.52 -0.60
C ILE A 201 1.15 -4.48 -0.17
N ASP A 202 1.66 -5.61 0.30
CA ASP A 202 3.04 -5.73 0.77
C ASP A 202 3.99 -6.16 -0.35
N ALA A 203 5.09 -5.43 -0.56
CA ALA A 203 6.15 -5.82 -1.50
C ALA A 203 7.15 -6.78 -0.85
N VAL A 204 7.89 -7.56 -1.65
CA VAL A 204 8.99 -8.37 -1.11
C VAL A 204 10.16 -7.48 -0.72
N ASN A 205 10.71 -7.70 0.47
CA ASN A 205 11.94 -7.04 0.90
C ASN A 205 13.17 -7.71 0.27
N VAL A 206 13.78 -7.03 -0.71
CA VAL A 206 14.94 -7.50 -1.46
C VAL A 206 16.22 -6.74 -1.12
N LYS A 207 16.22 -5.93 -0.06
CA LYS A 207 17.35 -5.06 0.32
C LYS A 207 18.69 -5.80 0.45
N HIS A 208 18.66 -7.06 0.88
CA HIS A 208 19.86 -7.89 1.04
C HIS A 208 20.23 -8.70 -0.21
N ASN A 209 19.37 -8.74 -1.23
CA ASN A 209 19.62 -9.44 -2.49
C ASN A 209 18.82 -8.78 -3.63
N VAL A 210 19.24 -7.58 -4.04
CA VAL A 210 18.53 -6.76 -5.04
C VAL A 210 18.35 -7.50 -6.37
N ALA A 211 19.32 -8.30 -6.79
CA ALA A 211 19.26 -9.07 -8.04
C ALA A 211 18.15 -10.14 -8.06
N SER A 212 17.71 -10.60 -6.88
CA SER A 212 16.69 -11.64 -6.78
C SER A 212 15.34 -11.20 -7.33
N GLN A 213 15.01 -9.90 -7.27
CA GLN A 213 13.70 -9.37 -7.68
C GLN A 213 13.38 -9.59 -9.16
N PHE A 214 14.42 -9.75 -9.99
CA PHE A 214 14.30 -10.02 -11.42
C PHE A 214 14.08 -11.51 -11.72
N GLY A 215 14.15 -12.38 -10.70
CA GLY A 215 13.84 -13.80 -10.84
C GLY A 215 12.35 -14.03 -11.10
N GLY A 216 12.03 -15.02 -11.94
CA GLY A 216 10.67 -15.25 -12.41
C GLY A 216 9.64 -15.56 -11.32
N SER A 217 10.05 -16.15 -10.20
CA SER A 217 9.18 -16.38 -9.03
C SER A 217 8.81 -15.08 -8.33
N GLN A 218 9.78 -14.19 -8.07
CA GLN A 218 9.54 -12.92 -7.40
C GLN A 218 8.76 -11.94 -8.28
N MET A 219 9.08 -11.86 -9.58
CA MET A 219 8.28 -11.03 -10.49
C MET A 219 6.83 -11.49 -10.55
N ARG A 220 6.58 -12.81 -10.61
CA ARG A 220 5.22 -13.36 -10.58
C ARG A 220 4.52 -13.06 -9.26
N ARG A 221 5.22 -13.17 -8.13
CA ARG A 221 4.68 -12.84 -6.81
C ARG A 221 4.21 -11.38 -6.75
N GLU A 222 5.05 -10.45 -7.18
CA GLU A 222 4.73 -9.01 -7.13
C GLU A 222 3.61 -8.63 -8.11
N LEU A 223 3.60 -9.24 -9.31
CA LEU A 223 2.50 -9.14 -10.26
C LEU A 223 1.17 -9.62 -9.66
N ASN A 224 1.18 -10.80 -9.04
CA ASN A 224 -0.01 -11.36 -8.39
C ASN A 224 -0.47 -10.47 -7.23
N LYS A 225 0.44 -10.01 -6.37
CA LYS A 225 0.11 -9.15 -5.23
C LYS A 225 -0.54 -7.83 -5.68
N ALA A 226 0.05 -7.14 -6.65
CA ALA A 226 -0.54 -5.93 -7.21
C ALA A 226 -1.91 -6.19 -7.85
N TYR A 227 -2.04 -7.29 -8.61
CA TYR A 227 -3.32 -7.70 -9.18
C TYR A 227 -4.37 -7.96 -8.11
N VAL A 228 -4.03 -8.69 -7.05
CA VAL A 228 -4.95 -8.92 -5.92
C VAL A 228 -5.38 -7.60 -5.29
N GLY A 229 -4.52 -6.60 -5.18
CA GLY A 229 -4.91 -5.28 -4.68
C GLY A 229 -5.84 -4.51 -5.64
N PHE A 230 -5.61 -4.61 -6.95
CA PHE A 230 -6.33 -3.82 -7.95
C PHE A 230 -7.63 -4.48 -8.44
N TYR A 231 -7.73 -5.79 -8.24
CA TYR A 231 -8.88 -6.59 -8.64
C TYR A 231 -10.13 -6.13 -7.89
N ASP A 232 -11.21 -5.90 -8.62
CA ASP A 232 -12.52 -5.59 -8.06
C ASP A 232 -13.54 -6.57 -8.67
N PRO A 233 -13.89 -7.65 -7.95
CA PRO A 233 -14.84 -8.64 -8.45
C PRO A 233 -16.30 -8.15 -8.41
N TYR A 234 -16.58 -7.06 -7.70
CA TYR A 234 -17.94 -6.59 -7.45
C TYR A 234 -18.37 -5.49 -8.43
N ASN A 235 -17.39 -4.78 -9.02
CA ASN A 235 -17.64 -3.75 -10.01
C ASN A 235 -17.42 -4.26 -11.44
N GLN A 236 -18.53 -4.47 -12.16
CA GLN A 236 -18.51 -4.81 -13.59
C GLN A 236 -18.55 -3.58 -14.52
N GLY A 237 -18.66 -2.38 -13.93
CA GLY A 237 -18.70 -1.12 -14.66
C GLY A 237 -17.36 -0.40 -14.67
N PHE A 238 -17.41 0.93 -14.69
CA PHE A 238 -16.22 1.76 -14.65
C PHE A 238 -15.48 1.58 -13.32
N LYS A 239 -14.19 1.23 -13.40
CA LYS A 239 -13.29 1.12 -12.23
C LYS A 239 -12.44 2.38 -12.16
N THR A 240 -12.29 2.93 -10.95
CA THR A 240 -11.47 4.11 -10.71
C THR A 240 -10.00 3.83 -11.01
N ALA A 241 -9.24 4.87 -11.36
CA ALA A 241 -7.80 4.74 -11.51
C ALA A 241 -7.14 4.30 -10.19
N VAL A 242 -5.94 3.72 -10.30
CA VAL A 242 -5.07 3.40 -9.16
C VAL A 242 -4.12 4.59 -8.93
N ALA A 243 -4.20 5.21 -7.75
CA ALA A 243 -3.22 6.19 -7.30
C ALA A 243 -2.10 5.48 -6.53
N THR A 244 -0.90 5.43 -7.12
CA THR A 244 0.24 4.67 -6.58
C THR A 244 1.57 5.40 -6.83
N GLY A 245 2.69 4.72 -6.58
CA GLY A 245 4.03 5.21 -6.80
C GLY A 245 5.07 4.12 -6.60
N ASN A 246 6.19 4.48 -5.97
CA ASN A 246 7.39 3.65 -5.79
C ASN A 246 7.22 2.52 -4.74
N TRP A 247 6.22 1.66 -4.95
CA TRP A 247 5.85 0.54 -4.10
C TRP A 247 7.02 -0.44 -3.90
N GLY A 248 7.46 -0.59 -2.65
CA GLY A 248 8.57 -1.50 -2.28
C GLY A 248 9.98 -1.00 -2.65
N CYS A 249 10.13 0.23 -3.16
CA CYS A 249 11.43 0.70 -3.66
C CYS A 249 12.30 1.39 -2.61
N GLY A 250 11.70 1.90 -1.54
CA GLY A 250 12.42 2.56 -0.44
C GLY A 250 13.04 1.57 0.53
N ALA A 251 12.39 1.35 1.68
CA ALA A 251 12.90 0.48 2.75
C ALA A 251 13.16 -0.96 2.30
N PHE A 252 12.48 -1.43 1.25
CA PHE A 252 12.52 -2.82 0.75
C PHE A 252 13.47 -3.02 -0.45
N GLY A 253 14.05 -1.95 -1.00
CA GLY A 253 15.13 -2.02 -2.00
C GLY A 253 14.72 -2.48 -3.41
N GLY A 254 13.43 -2.46 -3.75
CA GLY A 254 12.95 -2.75 -5.10
C GLY A 254 13.39 -1.69 -6.13
N ASP A 255 13.53 -2.11 -7.39
CA ASP A 255 13.79 -1.21 -8.51
C ASP A 255 12.50 -0.51 -8.96
N SER A 256 12.50 0.83 -8.98
CA SER A 256 11.31 1.63 -9.27
C SER A 256 10.80 1.48 -10.70
N ARG A 257 11.67 1.24 -11.70
CA ARG A 257 11.24 1.06 -13.11
C ARG A 257 10.56 -0.30 -13.27
N LEU A 258 11.14 -1.35 -12.69
CA LEU A 258 10.53 -2.68 -12.66
C LEU A 258 9.19 -2.65 -11.92
N LYS A 259 9.13 -2.04 -10.74
CA LYS A 259 7.90 -1.95 -9.94
C LYS A 259 6.81 -1.11 -10.62
N ALA A 260 7.16 -0.05 -11.34
CA ALA A 260 6.20 0.68 -12.17
C ALA A 260 5.62 -0.21 -13.27
N LEU A 261 6.47 -0.95 -14.00
CA LEU A 261 6.04 -1.84 -15.06
C LEU A 261 5.18 -3.02 -14.55
N ILE A 262 5.50 -3.57 -13.37
CA ILE A 262 4.69 -4.57 -12.67
C ILE A 262 3.29 -4.03 -12.36
N GLN A 263 3.21 -2.82 -11.80
CA GLN A 263 1.93 -2.21 -11.45
C GLN A 263 1.09 -1.90 -12.69
N LEU A 264 1.71 -1.41 -13.77
CA LEU A 264 1.04 -1.19 -15.06
C LEU A 264 0.47 -2.49 -15.65
N MET A 265 1.22 -3.59 -15.61
CA MET A 265 0.74 -4.90 -16.05
C MET A 265 -0.42 -5.41 -15.19
N ALA A 266 -0.33 -5.26 -13.87
CA ALA A 266 -1.40 -5.65 -12.96
C ALA A 266 -2.68 -4.82 -13.17
N ALA A 267 -2.52 -3.51 -13.35
CA ALA A 267 -3.63 -2.59 -13.61
C ALA A 267 -4.30 -2.88 -14.97
N ALA A 268 -3.52 -3.20 -16.01
CA ALA A 268 -4.04 -3.64 -17.31
C ALA A 268 -4.97 -4.86 -17.19
N VAL A 269 -4.58 -5.86 -16.39
CA VAL A 269 -5.38 -7.07 -16.19
C VAL A 269 -6.56 -6.84 -15.24
N ALA A 270 -6.44 -5.91 -14.30
CA ALA A 270 -7.53 -5.47 -13.43
C ALA A 270 -8.51 -4.48 -14.10
N GLU A 271 -8.18 -4.01 -15.31
CA GLU A 271 -8.92 -3.00 -16.09
C GLU A 271 -9.02 -1.66 -15.36
N ARG A 272 -7.88 -1.15 -14.90
CA ARG A 272 -7.77 0.16 -14.24
C ARG A 272 -6.68 1.00 -14.89
N ASP A 273 -6.94 2.30 -14.98
CA ASP A 273 -5.92 3.30 -15.29
C ASP A 273 -4.99 3.54 -14.10
N ILE A 274 -3.81 4.13 -14.34
CA ILE A 274 -2.80 4.41 -13.31
C ILE A 274 -2.54 5.92 -13.23
N CYS A 275 -2.51 6.43 -12.00
CA CYS A 275 -1.91 7.69 -11.60
C CYS A 275 -0.67 7.39 -10.74
N TYR A 276 0.52 7.64 -11.27
CA TYR A 276 1.79 7.24 -10.67
C TYR A 276 2.60 8.44 -10.17
N PHE A 277 2.82 8.50 -8.87
CA PHE A 277 3.60 9.55 -8.21
C PHE A 277 5.03 9.07 -7.94
N THR A 278 6.02 9.69 -8.59
CA THR A 278 7.44 9.31 -8.47
C THR A 278 8.15 9.98 -7.29
N TYR A 279 7.47 10.89 -6.59
CA TYR A 279 7.95 11.62 -5.42
C TYR A 279 9.26 12.37 -5.66
N LYS A 280 9.14 13.53 -6.34
CA LYS A 280 10.23 14.47 -6.68
C LYS A 280 11.29 13.93 -7.65
N ASP A 281 11.11 12.73 -8.20
CA ASP A 281 12.04 12.13 -9.16
C ASP A 281 11.61 12.39 -10.62
N ASN A 282 12.03 13.54 -11.16
CA ASN A 282 11.76 13.91 -12.56
C ASN A 282 12.36 12.92 -13.56
N LYS A 283 13.50 12.31 -13.25
CA LYS A 283 14.14 11.35 -14.16
C LYS A 283 13.33 10.07 -14.24
N LEU A 284 12.91 9.53 -13.10
CA LEU A 284 12.04 8.36 -13.06
C LEU A 284 10.69 8.64 -13.74
N THR A 285 10.15 9.86 -13.59
CA THR A 285 8.92 10.29 -14.28
C THR A 285 9.06 10.14 -15.78
N GLN A 286 10.15 10.69 -16.34
CA GLN A 286 10.44 10.60 -17.77
C GLN A 286 10.66 9.15 -18.21
N ASP A 287 11.44 8.37 -17.45
CA ASP A 287 11.73 6.98 -17.81
C ASP A 287 10.46 6.10 -17.82
N ILE A 288 9.56 6.27 -16.84
CA ILE A 288 8.28 5.54 -16.80
C ILE A 288 7.40 5.94 -17.99
N TYR A 289 7.34 7.24 -18.31
CA TYR A 289 6.59 7.73 -19.46
C TYR A 289 7.14 7.16 -20.77
N ASP A 290 8.46 7.18 -20.98
CA ASP A 290 9.10 6.69 -22.20
C ASP A 290 8.91 5.17 -22.37
N ILE A 291 9.01 4.40 -21.27
CA ILE A 291 8.73 2.96 -21.27
C ILE A 291 7.26 2.69 -21.64
N HIS A 292 6.31 3.41 -21.03
CA HIS A 292 4.88 3.25 -21.32
C HIS A 292 4.55 3.65 -22.76
N LYS A 293 5.11 4.75 -23.25
CA LYS A 293 4.97 5.20 -24.63
C LYS A 293 5.51 4.15 -25.61
N LEU A 294 6.70 3.62 -25.36
CA LEU A 294 7.27 2.56 -26.21
C LEU A 294 6.34 1.34 -26.29
N ILE A 295 5.81 0.90 -25.15
CA ILE A 295 4.90 -0.25 -25.04
C ILE A 295 3.60 0.00 -25.81
N THR A 296 3.01 1.19 -25.66
CA THR A 296 1.72 1.55 -26.27
C THR A 296 1.84 1.83 -27.76
N ASP A 297 2.88 2.55 -28.20
CA ASP A 297 3.17 2.83 -29.62
C ASP A 297 3.37 1.53 -30.43
N HIS A 298 3.91 0.47 -29.80
CA HIS A 298 4.11 -0.84 -30.43
C HIS A 298 2.97 -1.83 -30.18
N GLY A 299 1.91 -1.44 -29.48
CA GLY A 299 0.76 -2.31 -29.20
C GLY A 299 1.12 -3.57 -28.41
N LEU A 300 2.12 -3.49 -27.52
CA LEU A 300 2.56 -4.66 -26.75
C LEU A 300 1.51 -5.04 -25.71
N THR A 301 1.27 -6.35 -25.58
CA THR A 301 0.38 -6.90 -24.55
C THR A 301 1.13 -7.18 -23.25
N VAL A 302 0.39 -7.32 -22.15
CA VAL A 302 0.94 -7.80 -20.86
C VAL A 302 1.69 -9.12 -21.02
N GLY A 303 1.20 -10.04 -21.84
CA GLY A 303 1.84 -11.33 -22.13
C GLY A 303 3.21 -11.17 -22.79
N THR A 304 3.29 -10.31 -23.80
CA THR A 304 4.56 -10.00 -24.48
C THR A 304 5.56 -9.35 -23.51
N CYS A 305 5.15 -8.31 -22.79
CA CYS A 305 6.03 -7.60 -21.86
C CYS A 305 6.52 -8.51 -20.73
N SER A 306 5.63 -9.28 -20.08
CA SER A 306 6.02 -10.21 -19.01
C SER A 306 6.99 -11.29 -19.51
N GLY A 307 6.79 -11.80 -20.73
CA GLY A 307 7.70 -12.73 -21.38
C GLY A 307 9.08 -12.12 -21.64
N CYS A 308 9.14 -10.89 -22.17
CA CYS A 308 10.39 -10.18 -22.41
C CYS A 308 11.20 -9.99 -21.12
N ILE A 309 10.59 -9.49 -20.03
CA ILE A 309 11.30 -9.25 -18.76
C ILE A 309 11.87 -10.56 -18.20
N LEU A 310 11.09 -11.65 -18.25
CA LEU A 310 11.54 -12.98 -17.82
C LEU A 310 12.74 -13.48 -18.65
N SER A 311 12.71 -13.27 -19.96
CA SER A 311 13.80 -13.68 -20.86
C SER A 311 15.08 -12.87 -20.64
N SER A 312 14.96 -11.54 -20.42
CA SER A 312 16.10 -10.66 -20.16
C SER A 312 16.85 -11.04 -18.89
N TYR A 313 16.13 -11.51 -17.85
CA TYR A 313 16.77 -12.01 -16.63
C TYR A 313 17.66 -13.23 -16.89
N SER A 314 17.17 -14.22 -17.64
CA SER A 314 17.94 -15.43 -17.97
C SER A 314 19.23 -15.13 -18.72
N VAL A 315 19.24 -14.05 -19.51
CA VAL A 315 20.43 -13.59 -20.25
C VAL A 315 21.41 -12.84 -19.34
N LEU A 316 20.91 -11.95 -18.47
CA LEU A 316 21.75 -11.12 -17.59
C LEU A 316 22.28 -11.89 -16.37
N PHE A 317 21.59 -12.94 -15.93
CA PHE A 317 21.93 -13.74 -14.75
C PHE A 317 21.83 -15.24 -15.08
N PRO A 318 22.77 -15.79 -15.87
CA PRO A 318 22.77 -17.21 -16.19
C PRO A 318 22.93 -18.05 -14.92
N PRO A 319 22.28 -19.23 -14.84
CA PRO A 319 22.42 -20.11 -13.68
C PRO A 319 23.90 -20.46 -13.48
N ARG A 320 24.39 -20.34 -12.23
CA ARG A 320 25.73 -20.80 -11.89
C ARG A 320 25.79 -22.29 -12.21
N GLN A 321 26.61 -22.68 -13.18
CA GLN A 321 26.92 -24.09 -13.40
C GLN A 321 27.52 -24.63 -12.11
N ASN A 322 26.80 -25.52 -11.43
CA ASN A 322 27.37 -26.32 -10.35
C ASN A 322 28.51 -27.13 -10.97
N LYS A 323 29.75 -26.66 -10.76
CA LYS A 323 30.93 -27.50 -10.93
C LYS A 323 30.84 -28.58 -9.86
N PHE A 324 30.19 -29.69 -10.18
CA PHE A 324 30.50 -30.96 -9.53
C PHE A 324 31.99 -31.19 -9.77
N LYS A 325 32.80 -30.96 -8.74
CA LYS A 325 34.12 -31.58 -8.66
C LYS A 325 33.85 -33.07 -8.43
N LEU A 326 34.06 -33.86 -9.48
CA LEU A 326 34.28 -35.30 -9.36
C LEU A 326 35.52 -35.55 -8.51
#